data_AF-I1E1L3-F1
#
_entry.id   AF-I1E1L3-F1
#
_cell.length_a   1.000
_cell.length_b   1.000
_cell.length_c   1.000
_cell.angle_alpha   90.00
_cell.angle_beta   90.00
_cell.angle_gamma   90.00
#
_symmetry.space_group_name_H-M   'P 1'
#
loop_
_entity.id
_entity.type
_entity.pdbx_description
1 polymer ?
#
loop_
_entity_poly.entity_id
_entity_poly.type
_entity_poly.pdbx_seq_one_letter_code
_entity_poly.pdbx_strand_id
1 'polypeptide(L)'
;MDWRQWLEVKQYEFLLQWFMRRQRELNLAALNEPLAYDNFSLYDQLCQQMLKEAAIAYVERFSQPVAPIALTNMLHLAELELAGRPTKRPSGNAH
;
A
#
# COMPACT_ATOMS: atom_id res chain seq x y z
N MET A 1 16.46 12.75 -4.67
CA MET A 1 15.66 12.39 -5.86
C MET A 1 14.21 12.28 -5.38
N ASP A 2 13.35 13.23 -5.75
CA ASP A 2 11.93 13.21 -5.40
C ASP A 2 11.20 12.16 -6.26
N TRP A 3 10.68 11.10 -5.66
CA TRP A 3 9.88 10.09 -6.35
C TRP A 3 8.62 10.69 -7.02
N ARG A 4 8.21 11.89 -6.59
CA ARG A 4 7.19 12.73 -7.23
C ARG A 4 7.52 13.12 -8.68
N GLN A 5 8.77 12.99 -9.11
CA GLN A 5 9.16 13.20 -10.51
C GLN A 5 8.76 12.03 -11.43
N TRP A 6 8.38 10.88 -10.86
CA TRP A 6 8.13 9.65 -11.60
C TRP A 6 6.64 9.39 -11.85
N LEU A 7 5.75 10.11 -11.16
CA LEU A 7 4.31 9.93 -11.22
C LEU A 7 3.62 11.28 -11.40
N GLU A 8 2.70 11.35 -12.36
CA GLU A 8 1.75 12.45 -12.42
C GLU A 8 0.79 12.40 -11.22
N VAL A 9 0.17 13.55 -10.88
CA VAL A 9 -0.75 13.66 -9.73
C VAL A 9 -1.85 12.58 -9.77
N LYS A 10 -2.44 12.32 -10.93
CA LYS A 10 -3.50 11.30 -11.09
C LYS A 10 -2.99 9.87 -10.90
N GLN A 11 -1.76 9.60 -11.32
CA GLN A 11 -1.11 8.29 -11.17
C GLN A 11 -0.77 8.04 -9.69
N TYR A 12 -0.27 9.07 -9.02
CA TYR A 12 -0.04 9.08 -7.58
C TYR A 12 -1.31 8.79 -6.79
N GLU A 13 -2.38 9.56 -7.03
CA GLU A 13 -3.66 9.40 -6.31
C GLU A 13 -4.27 8.01 -6.52
N PHE A 14 -4.22 7.50 -7.75
CA PHE A 14 -4.68 6.16 -8.07
C PHE A 14 -3.94 5.10 -7.25
N LEU A 15 -2.60 5.13 -7.29
CA LEU A 15 -1.79 4.16 -6.57
C LEU A 15 -2.01 4.26 -5.06
N LEU A 16 -2.08 5.47 -4.51
CA LEU A 16 -2.31 5.68 -3.08
C LEU A 16 -3.63 5.06 -2.63
N GLN A 17 -4.72 5.37 -3.33
CA GLN A 17 -6.04 4.83 -3.01
C GLN A 17 -6.10 3.31 -3.18
N TRP A 18 -5.46 2.78 -4.23
CA TRP A 18 -5.39 1.35 -4.47
C TRP A 18 -4.67 0.61 -3.34
N PHE A 19 -3.47 1.07 -2.95
CA PHE A 19 -2.71 0.46 -1.86
C PHE A 19 -3.42 0.58 -0.52
N MET A 20 -3.98 1.75 -0.18
CA MET A 20 -4.73 1.93 1.06
C MET A 20 -5.94 0.99 1.15
N ARG A 21 -6.64 0.77 0.03
CA ARG A 21 -7.75 -0.18 -0.03
C ARG A 21 -7.27 -1.61 0.18
N ARG A 22 -6.22 -2.04 -0.53
CA ARG A 22 -5.68 -3.40 -0.40
C ARG A 22 -5.11 -3.70 0.98
N GLN A 23 -4.38 -2.76 1.58
CA GLN A 23 -3.82 -2.91 2.92
C GLN A 23 -4.92 -3.04 3.99
N ARG A 24 -6.07 -2.39 3.79
CA ARG A 24 -7.26 -2.56 4.64
C ARG A 24 -7.93 -3.91 4.42
N GLU A 25 -8.10 -4.34 3.18
CA GLU A 25 -8.70 -5.65 2.83
C GLU A 25 -7.88 -6.81 3.41
N LEU A 26 -6.55 -6.72 3.35
CA LEU A 26 -5.63 -7.72 3.90
C LEU A 26 -5.38 -7.56 5.40
N ASN A 27 -5.90 -6.50 6.01
CA ASN A 27 -5.67 -6.12 7.40
C ASN A 27 -4.18 -6.17 7.79
N LEU A 28 -3.32 -5.59 6.93
CA LEU A 28 -1.86 -5.65 7.05
C LEU A 28 -1.35 -5.08 8.38
N ALA A 29 -2.02 -4.08 8.93
CA ALA A 29 -1.68 -3.52 10.25
C ALA A 29 -1.93 -4.48 11.42
N ALA A 30 -2.75 -5.53 11.24
CA ALA A 30 -3.01 -6.54 12.25
C ALA A 30 -2.08 -7.76 12.15
N LEU A 31 -1.27 -7.86 11.09
CA LEU A 31 -0.20 -8.85 10.96
C LEU A 31 0.91 -8.49 11.94
N ASN A 32 0.75 -8.96 13.17
CA ASN A 32 1.73 -8.82 14.24
C ASN A 32 2.78 -9.94 14.14
N GLU A 33 3.42 -10.06 12.97
CA GLU A 33 4.49 -11.04 12.77
C GLU A 33 5.80 -10.49 13.32
N PRO A 34 6.57 -11.28 14.10
CA PRO A 34 7.92 -10.89 14.47
C PRO A 34 8.77 -10.78 13.20
N LEU A 35 9.66 -9.78 13.16
CA LEU A 35 10.65 -9.58 12.09
C LEU A 35 11.42 -10.89 11.86
N ALA A 36 10.98 -11.67 10.89
CA ALA A 36 11.58 -12.94 10.55
C ALA A 36 12.80 -12.66 9.67
N TYR A 37 13.99 -13.03 10.16
CA TYR A 37 15.25 -12.87 9.44
C TYR A 37 15.36 -13.74 8.18
N ASP A 38 14.39 -14.63 7.95
CA ASP A 38 14.42 -15.61 6.87
C ASP A 38 13.85 -15.08 5.54
N ASN A 39 13.45 -13.80 5.43
CA ASN A 39 12.78 -13.22 4.25
C ASN A 39 11.52 -14.00 3.78
N PHE A 40 10.96 -14.83 4.66
CA PHE A 40 9.78 -15.66 4.41
C PHE A 40 8.61 -15.26 5.31
N SER A 41 8.57 -14.01 5.78
CA SER A 41 7.40 -13.49 6.49
C SER A 41 6.20 -13.43 5.54
N LEU A 42 5.01 -13.75 6.05
CA LEU A 42 3.76 -13.61 5.31
C LEU A 42 3.57 -12.15 4.88
N TYR A 43 4.06 -11.19 5.68
CA TYR A 43 4.10 -9.78 5.34
C TYR A 43 4.82 -9.52 4.01
N ASP A 44 6.03 -10.08 3.84
CA ASP A 44 6.83 -9.87 2.63
C ASP A 44 6.16 -10.48 1.40
N GLN A 45 5.54 -11.66 1.56
CA GLN A 45 4.81 -12.31 0.47
C GLN A 45 3.60 -11.47 0.03
N LEU A 46 2.83 -10.95 0.98
CA LEU A 46 1.69 -10.08 0.71
C LEU A 46 2.14 -8.76 0.07
N CYS A 47 3.24 -8.16 0.54
CA CYS A 47 3.81 -6.96 -0.06
C CYS A 47 4.24 -7.20 -1.51
N GLN A 48 4.97 -8.29 -1.78
CA GLN A 48 5.36 -8.65 -3.14
C GLN A 48 4.16 -8.92 -4.05
N GLN A 49 3.12 -9.57 -3.53
CA GLN A 49 1.90 -9.81 -4.29
C GLN A 49 1.18 -8.50 -4.62
N MET A 50 1.02 -7.60 -3.64
CA MET A 50 0.41 -6.28 -3.87
C MET A 50 1.19 -5.46 -4.88
N LEU A 51 2.54 -5.48 -4.86
CA LEU A 51 3.35 -4.77 -5.85
C LEU A 51 3.10 -5.30 -7.27
N LYS A 52 2.99 -6.62 -7.44
CA LYS A 52 2.66 -7.24 -8.73
C LYS A 52 1.26 -6.86 -9.21
N GLU A 53 0.27 -6.94 -8.33
CA GLU A 53 -1.11 -6.57 -8.66
C GLU A 53 -1.25 -5.07 -8.98
N ALA A 54 -0.56 -4.20 -8.23
CA ALA A 54 -0.56 -2.77 -8.47
C ALA A 54 0.09 -2.42 -9.82
N ALA A 55 1.17 -3.11 -10.20
CA ALA A 55 1.80 -2.94 -11.51
C ALA A 55 0.81 -3.27 -12.65
N ILE A 56 0.05 -4.36 -12.52
CA ILE A 56 -0.97 -4.76 -13.50
C ILE A 56 -2.07 -3.70 -13.57
N ALA A 57 -2.67 -3.34 -12.43
CA ALA A 57 -3.74 -2.36 -12.37
C ALA A 57 -3.32 -0.98 -12.91
N TYR A 58 -2.05 -0.60 -12.69
CA TYR A 58 -1.47 0.62 -13.23
C TYR A 58 -1.38 0.58 -14.76
N VAL A 59 -0.84 -0.50 -15.33
CA VAL A 59 -0.72 -0.67 -16.78
C VAL A 59 -2.11 -0.71 -17.43
N GLU A 60 -3.08 -1.38 -16.82
CA GLU A 60 -4.47 -1.39 -17.31
C GLU A 60 -5.10 0.01 -17.34
N ARG A 61 -4.77 0.85 -16.34
CA ARG A 61 -5.36 2.19 -16.22
C ARG A 61 -4.68 3.24 -17.09
N PHE A 62 -3.36 3.18 -17.24
CA PHE A 62 -2.56 4.24 -17.85
C PHE A 62 -1.81 3.78 -19.11
N SER A 63 -1.84 2.49 -19.46
CA SER A 63 -1.15 1.90 -20.61
C SER A 63 0.35 2.20 -20.65
N GLN A 64 0.97 2.38 -19.48
CA GLN A 64 2.38 2.71 -19.32
C GLN A 64 2.97 1.89 -18.19
N PRO A 65 4.25 1.50 -18.27
CA PRO A 65 4.95 0.87 -17.16
C PRO A 65 5.25 1.90 -16.07
N VAL A 66 5.14 1.48 -14.81
CA VAL A 66 5.56 2.27 -13.65
C VAL A 66 6.95 1.83 -13.20
N ALA A 67 7.76 2.77 -12.74
CA ALA A 67 9.05 2.43 -12.15
C ALA A 67 8.85 1.61 -10.86
N PRO A 68 9.55 0.46 -10.69
CA PRO A 68 9.37 -0.38 -9.50
C PRO A 68 9.57 0.37 -8.18
N ILE A 69 10.53 1.31 -8.14
CA ILE A 69 10.78 2.14 -6.96
C ILE A 69 9.59 3.02 -6.59
N ALA A 70 8.80 3.48 -7.57
CA ALA A 70 7.61 4.27 -7.30
C ALA A 70 6.52 3.42 -6.64
N LEU A 71 6.31 2.18 -7.09
CA LEU A 71 5.37 1.25 -6.46
C LEU A 71 5.73 0.96 -5.01
N THR A 72 7.00 0.64 -4.74
CA THR A 72 7.48 0.40 -3.38
C THR A 72 7.29 1.61 -2.49
N ASN A 73 7.61 2.82 -2.98
CA ASN A 73 7.39 4.04 -2.20
C ASN A 73 5.91 4.29 -1.92
N MET A 74 5.03 4.04 -2.90
CA MET A 74 3.58 4.21 -2.73
C MET A 74 2.98 3.24 -1.71
N LEU A 75 3.49 2.00 -1.65
CA LEU A 75 3.09 1.01 -0.66
C LEU A 75 3.41 1.48 0.77
N HIS A 76 4.63 1.97 1.01
CA HIS A 76 5.04 2.49 2.33
C HIS A 76 4.30 3.78 2.69
N LEU A 77 4.06 4.67 1.71
CA LEU A 77 3.27 5.88 1.94
C LEU A 77 1.83 5.55 2.33
N ALA A 78 1.20 4.57 1.69
CA ALA A 78 -0.13 4.10 2.05
C ALA A 78 -0.17 3.53 3.47
N GLU A 79 0.88 2.81 3.88
CA GLU A 79 1.01 2.26 5.24
C GLU A 79 1.11 3.39 6.27
N LEU A 80 1.95 4.40 6.04
CA LEU A 80 2.07 5.58 6.90
C LEU A 80 0.75 6.36 6.97
N GLU A 81 0.05 6.52 5.85
CA GLU A 81 -1.27 7.17 5.79
C GLU A 81 -2.34 6.40 6.58
N LEU A 82 -2.26 5.07 6.59
CA LEU A 82 -3.16 4.22 7.39
C LEU A 82 -2.81 4.23 8.87
N ALA A 83 -1.52 4.22 9.22
CA ALA A 83 -1.05 4.31 10.60
C ALA A 83 -1.30 5.70 11.22
N GLY A 84 -1.17 6.76 10.42
CA GLY A 84 -1.40 8.14 10.82
C GLY A 84 -2.89 8.54 10.89
N ARG A 85 -3.78 7.77 10.27
CA ARG A 85 -5.23 7.96 10.46
C ARG A 85 -5.62 7.33 11.80
N PRO A 86 -6.04 8.12 12.81
CA PRO A 86 -6.63 7.53 14.00
C PRO A 86 -7.79 6.65 13.54
N THR A 87 -7.72 5.36 13.86
CA THR A 87 -8.87 4.48 13.70
C THR A 87 -9.97 5.11 14.53
N LYS A 88 -10.95 5.71 13.87
CA LYS A 88 -12.10 6.29 14.55
C LYS A 88 -12.70 5.14 15.34
N ARG A 89 -12.45 5.10 16.66
CA ARG A 89 -13.02 4.09 17.56
C ARG A 89 -14.51 4.02 17.20
N PRO A 90 -15.08 2.84 16.93
CA PRO A 90 -16.52 2.76 16.82
C PRO A 90 -17.05 3.27 18.16
N SER A 91 -17.63 4.46 18.14
CA SER A 91 -18.47 4.97 19.20
C SER A 91 -19.71 4.09 19.22
N GLY A 92 -19.56 2.91 19.82
CA GLY A 92 -20.64 2.00 20.15
C GLY A 92 -21.25 2.45 21.46
N ASN A 93 -22.42 3.08 21.35
CA ASN A 93 -23.44 3.32 22.36
C ASN A 93 -23.14 2.77 23.77
N ALA A 94 -22.89 3.68 24.71
CA ALA A 94 -23.37 3.48 26.07
C ALA A 94 -24.87 3.81 26.07
N HIS A 95 -25.69 2.77 26.24
CA HIS A 95 -27.08 2.89 26.67
C HIS A 95 -27.19 2.37 28.09
#